data_AF-A0A8J5YQB1-F1
#
_entry.id   AF-A0A8J5YQB1-F1
#
_cell.length_a   1.000
_cell.length_b   1.000
_cell.length_c   1.000
_cell.angle_alpha   90.00
_cell.angle_beta   90.00
_cell.angle_gamma   90.00
#
_symmetry.space_group_name_H-M   'P 1'
#
loop_
_entity.id
_entity.type
_entity.pdbx_description
1 polymer ?
#
loop_
_entity_poly.entity_id
_entity_poly.type
_entity_poly.pdbx_seq_one_letter_code
_entity_poly.pdbx_strand_id
1 'polypeptide(L)'
;MRKRKNKNLPTNSQSQPYPTSKPSILKTNTISTLHSPLDIYILLSFTIVCLCSTRVHRVAFLSSFLHTLRRKVRFRSDRNQRKMTKCYPTVSEEYQKAVQKAKRKLRGLIAENCAPLMLRLAWHSAGTFDVKTKTGGPFGTMKQPAELAHAANNGLDIAVRLLEPIKEHFPILSYADFYQLAGVVAVEITGGPEIPFHPGREDKPHPPPEGRLPNATEGADHLRQVFSHQMGLTDQDIVALSGGHTLGRCHKERSGFEGPWTTNPLIFDNSYFKELLTGEKDGLLQLPTDKVLLSDPVFRPLVDKYAAGEDAFFADYTEAHLKLSELGIHFHAICTWRLRITFLYARKKNAN
;
A
#
# COMPACT_ATOMS: atom_id res chain seq x y z
N MET A 1 -48.48 -12.82 60.49
CA MET A 1 -48.64 -12.44 61.91
C MET A 1 -47.83 -11.17 62.22
N ARG A 2 -48.05 -10.56 63.41
CA ARG A 2 -47.20 -9.63 64.23
C ARG A 2 -45.84 -9.13 63.67
N LYS A 3 -45.37 -7.89 63.90
CA LYS A 3 -45.98 -6.62 64.43
C LYS A 3 -45.00 -5.43 64.18
N ARG A 4 -45.49 -4.18 64.17
CA ARG A 4 -44.67 -2.92 64.07
C ARG A 4 -44.07 -2.46 65.41
N LYS A 5 -42.94 -1.73 65.38
CA LYS A 5 -42.63 -0.38 66.00
C LYS A 5 -41.09 -0.17 66.02
N ASN A 6 -40.45 0.95 65.65
CA ASN A 6 -40.68 2.42 65.77
C ASN A 6 -39.95 3.06 66.98
N LYS A 7 -39.11 4.08 66.75
CA LYS A 7 -38.86 5.26 67.63
C LYS A 7 -37.91 6.31 67.00
N ASN A 8 -38.04 7.57 67.45
CA ASN A 8 -37.28 8.76 66.98
C ASN A 8 -36.31 9.30 68.06
N LEU A 9 -35.48 10.28 67.67
CA LEU A 9 -34.66 11.16 68.53
C LEU A 9 -35.52 12.05 69.48
N PRO A 10 -34.86 12.75 70.42
CA PRO A 10 -35.14 14.20 70.58
C PRO A 10 -33.90 15.11 70.84
N THR A 11 -33.96 16.35 70.32
CA THR A 11 -33.56 17.70 70.88
C THR A 11 -32.45 17.85 71.95
N ASN A 12 -31.67 18.95 72.10
CA ASN A 12 -31.82 20.43 71.88
C ASN A 12 -30.42 21.12 72.09
N SER A 13 -30.10 22.43 72.07
CA SER A 13 -30.61 23.71 71.47
C SER A 13 -29.69 24.91 71.85
N GLN A 14 -29.86 26.10 71.21
CA GLN A 14 -29.32 27.45 71.58
C GLN A 14 -27.80 27.69 71.29
N SER A 15 -27.26 28.91 71.06
CA SER A 15 -27.79 30.32 71.00
C SER A 15 -27.04 31.19 69.92
N GLN A 16 -27.28 32.52 69.85
CA GLN A 16 -26.76 33.51 68.86
C GLN A 16 -26.33 34.83 69.56
N PRO A 17 -25.39 35.65 69.02
CA PRO A 17 -25.78 36.92 68.37
C PRO A 17 -24.85 37.49 67.24
N TYR A 18 -25.26 38.64 66.66
CA TYR A 18 -24.64 39.51 65.62
C TYR A 18 -23.63 40.56 66.22
N PRO A 19 -22.91 41.47 65.50
CA PRO A 19 -23.12 42.00 64.12
C PRO A 19 -21.91 42.37 63.19
N THR A 20 -22.25 42.67 61.93
CA THR A 20 -21.62 43.59 60.92
C THR A 20 -20.09 43.80 60.80
N SER A 21 -19.50 43.47 59.62
CA SER A 21 -18.97 44.44 58.62
C SER A 21 -18.30 43.75 57.39
N LYS A 22 -17.99 44.49 56.30
CA LYS A 22 -17.22 44.05 55.10
C LYS A 22 -15.82 44.66 55.12
N PRO A 23 -14.74 43.97 54.68
CA PRO A 23 -14.39 43.77 53.25
C PRO A 23 -13.76 42.36 52.96
N SER A 24 -13.20 41.98 51.79
CA SER A 24 -13.52 42.18 50.34
C SER A 24 -12.58 41.27 49.49
N ILE A 25 -12.90 40.99 48.20
CA ILE A 25 -11.95 40.53 47.13
C ILE A 25 -11.37 39.09 47.32
N LEU A 26 -11.24 38.18 46.33
CA LEU A 26 -11.70 38.06 44.93
C LEU A 26 -12.02 36.56 44.66
N LYS A 27 -12.91 36.22 43.72
CA LYS A 27 -13.19 34.81 43.33
C LYS A 27 -12.33 34.37 42.14
N THR A 28 -11.71 33.19 42.21
CA THR A 28 -11.20 32.47 41.03
C THR A 28 -11.81 31.06 40.96
N ASN A 29 -12.62 30.81 39.93
CA ASN A 29 -13.13 29.48 39.64
C ASN A 29 -12.12 28.70 38.79
N THR A 30 -12.07 27.40 39.06
CA THR A 30 -11.71 26.27 38.20
C THR A 30 -11.25 26.59 36.77
N ILE A 31 -9.97 26.37 36.47
CA ILE A 31 -9.49 26.22 35.08
C ILE A 31 -9.59 24.74 34.69
N SER A 32 -10.22 24.47 33.55
CA SER A 32 -10.24 23.17 32.88
C SER A 32 -9.51 23.23 31.55
N THR A 33 -8.92 22.09 31.14
CA THR A 33 -8.08 21.88 29.94
C THR A 33 -6.66 22.44 30.04
N LEU A 34 -5.69 21.56 29.76
CA LEU A 34 -4.27 21.84 29.49
C LEU A 34 -3.99 21.26 28.11
N HIS A 35 -3.26 21.96 27.26
CA HIS A 35 -3.23 21.65 25.82
C HIS A 35 -1.85 21.87 25.16
N SER A 36 -0.75 21.70 25.90
CA SER A 36 0.61 21.74 25.34
C SER A 36 1.51 20.59 25.83
N PRO A 37 2.56 20.23 25.08
CA PRO A 37 3.64 19.36 25.58
C PRO A 37 4.45 20.02 26.72
N LEU A 38 4.38 21.34 26.88
CA LEU A 38 5.10 22.09 27.90
C LEU A 38 4.55 21.80 29.30
N ASP A 39 3.23 21.63 29.41
CA ASP A 39 2.52 21.29 30.66
C ASP A 39 3.00 19.96 31.25
N ILE A 40 3.32 18.99 30.39
CA ILE A 40 3.87 17.68 30.77
C ILE A 40 5.30 17.81 31.32
N TYR A 41 6.11 18.71 30.73
CA TYR A 41 7.48 18.94 31.17
C TYR A 41 7.55 19.64 32.53
N ILE A 42 6.58 20.52 32.82
CA ILE A 42 6.41 21.16 34.13
C ILE A 42 6.01 20.12 35.20
N LEU A 43 5.09 19.19 34.88
CA LEU A 43 4.71 18.10 35.81
C LEU A 43 5.87 17.13 36.12
N LEU A 44 6.72 16.84 35.13
CA LEU A 44 7.93 16.01 35.31
C LEU A 44 9.03 16.70 36.13
N SER A 45 9.22 18.02 36.00
CA SER A 45 10.21 18.74 36.81
C SER A 45 9.75 18.94 38.26
N PHE A 46 8.46 19.23 38.50
CA PHE A 46 7.90 19.32 39.86
C PHE A 46 7.97 17.98 40.63
N THR A 47 7.81 16.84 39.96
CA THR A 47 7.91 15.53 40.65
C THR A 47 9.33 15.16 41.06
N ILE A 48 10.36 15.72 40.42
CA ILE A 48 11.77 15.52 40.83
C ILE A 48 12.10 16.36 42.07
N VAL A 49 11.62 17.61 42.15
CA VAL A 49 11.91 18.52 43.27
C VAL A 49 11.31 18.03 44.60
N CYS A 50 10.13 17.41 44.59
CA CYS A 50 9.48 16.90 45.81
C CYS A 50 10.09 15.62 46.41
N LEU A 51 11.10 14.99 45.80
CA LEU A 51 11.68 13.74 46.32
C LEU A 51 12.71 13.92 47.46
N CYS A 52 13.08 15.17 47.77
CA CYS A 52 14.18 15.52 48.69
C CYS A 52 13.76 15.84 50.14
N SER A 53 12.51 15.63 50.56
CA SER A 53 12.12 15.83 51.97
C SER A 53 11.30 14.68 52.56
N THR A 54 11.67 14.30 53.79
CA THR A 54 11.05 13.30 54.69
C THR A 54 10.89 11.84 54.18
N ARG A 55 11.36 10.89 55.00
CA ARG A 55 10.99 9.47 54.91
C ARG A 55 9.57 9.27 55.44
N VAL A 56 9.00 8.08 55.19
CA VAL A 56 7.64 7.63 55.59
C VAL A 56 6.49 8.26 54.79
N HIS A 57 6.24 7.72 53.58
CA HIS A 57 4.92 7.54 52.93
C HIS A 57 5.01 6.97 51.47
N ARG A 58 6.12 6.33 51.08
CA ARG A 58 6.42 5.98 49.67
C ARG A 58 5.59 4.86 49.02
N VAL A 59 4.75 4.11 49.74
CA VAL A 59 4.05 2.92 49.18
C VAL A 59 2.62 3.21 48.71
N ALA A 60 1.81 3.94 49.50
CA ALA A 60 0.39 4.14 49.21
C ALA A 60 0.15 5.04 47.98
N PHE A 61 0.92 6.13 47.84
CA PHE A 61 0.70 7.12 46.79
C PHE A 61 1.06 6.60 45.39
N LEU A 62 2.14 5.82 45.29
CA LEU A 62 2.60 5.25 44.02
C LEU A 62 1.57 4.26 43.44
N SER A 63 0.94 3.45 44.31
CA SER A 63 -0.13 2.51 43.91
C SER A 63 -1.33 3.25 43.32
N SER A 64 -1.86 4.27 44.01
CA SER A 64 -3.01 5.04 43.53
C SER A 64 -2.73 5.82 42.23
N PHE A 65 -1.53 6.40 42.12
CA PHE A 65 -1.10 7.11 40.91
C PHE A 65 -0.96 6.16 39.71
N LEU A 66 -0.29 5.01 39.88
CA LEU A 66 -0.17 3.98 38.84
C LEU A 66 -1.54 3.40 38.44
N HIS A 67 -2.46 3.18 39.38
CA HIS A 67 -3.80 2.69 39.08
C HIS A 67 -4.64 3.74 38.34
N THR A 68 -4.44 5.03 38.63
CA THR A 68 -5.09 6.15 37.93
C THR A 68 -4.56 6.30 36.50
N LEU A 69 -3.23 6.20 36.31
CA LEU A 69 -2.65 6.12 34.95
C LEU A 69 -3.18 4.90 34.19
N ARG A 70 -3.23 3.70 34.80
CA ARG A 70 -3.78 2.49 34.16
C ARG A 70 -5.25 2.60 33.76
N ARG A 71 -6.05 3.42 34.47
CA ARG A 71 -7.48 3.64 34.15
C ARG A 71 -7.74 4.76 33.14
N LYS A 72 -6.88 5.78 33.04
CA LYS A 72 -7.01 6.84 32.02
C LYS A 72 -6.21 6.58 30.73
N VAL A 73 -5.03 5.97 30.83
CA VAL A 73 -4.30 5.44 29.66
C VAL A 73 -4.88 4.08 29.30
N ARG A 74 -6.10 4.08 28.77
CA ARG A 74 -6.66 2.94 28.06
C ARG A 74 -5.85 2.81 26.78
N PHE A 75 -4.81 1.97 26.79
CA PHE A 75 -4.02 1.63 25.60
C PHE A 75 -4.93 0.93 24.59
N ARG A 76 -5.64 1.73 23.80
CA ARG A 76 -6.28 1.29 22.58
C ARG A 76 -5.10 0.86 21.70
N SER A 77 -4.94 -0.45 21.50
CA SER A 77 -4.04 -0.98 20.49
C SER A 77 -4.65 -0.63 19.14
N ASP A 78 -4.43 0.63 18.76
CA ASP A 78 -4.93 1.19 17.53
C ASP A 78 -4.10 0.57 16.42
N ARG A 79 -4.65 -0.47 15.78
CA ARG A 79 -4.03 -1.17 14.64
C ARG A 79 -4.07 -0.32 13.38
N ASN A 80 -3.76 0.97 13.52
CA ASN A 80 -3.27 1.84 12.47
C ASN A 80 -1.91 1.32 12.01
N GLN A 81 -1.98 0.31 11.15
CA GLN A 81 -0.89 -0.27 10.39
C GLN A 81 -0.05 0.87 9.82
N ARG A 82 1.23 0.97 10.23
CA ARG A 82 2.13 2.06 9.79
C ARG A 82 2.17 2.06 8.27
N LYS A 83 1.47 3.02 7.64
CA LYS A 83 1.44 3.18 6.19
C LYS A 83 2.79 3.73 5.76
N MET A 84 3.74 2.82 5.56
CA MET A 84 5.11 3.09 5.12
C MET A 84 5.04 3.91 3.83
N THR A 85 5.32 5.21 3.94
CA THR A 85 5.22 6.12 2.81
C THR A 85 6.40 5.84 1.88
N LYS A 86 6.10 5.33 0.68
CA LYS A 86 7.10 5.09 -0.36
C LYS A 86 7.79 6.42 -0.68
N CYS A 87 9.11 6.47 -0.49
CA CYS A 87 9.94 7.61 -0.88
C CYS A 87 10.56 7.33 -2.25
N TYR A 88 9.91 7.81 -3.29
CA TYR A 88 10.38 7.68 -4.67
C TYR A 88 11.67 8.48 -4.90
N PRO A 89 12.56 8.02 -5.81
CA PRO A 89 13.71 8.81 -6.22
C PRO A 89 13.27 10.12 -6.90
N THR A 90 14.04 11.19 -6.70
CA THR A 90 13.78 12.47 -7.39
C THR A 90 14.48 12.47 -8.74
N VAL A 91 13.70 12.51 -9.83
CA VAL A 91 14.21 12.64 -11.20
C VAL A 91 14.08 14.09 -11.70
N SER A 92 14.94 14.49 -12.64
CA SER A 92 14.97 15.86 -13.20
C SER A 92 13.66 16.22 -13.91
N GLU A 93 13.37 17.52 -14.04
CA GLU A 93 12.23 17.99 -14.84
C GLU A 93 12.29 17.48 -16.29
N GLU A 94 13.49 17.35 -16.85
CA GLU A 94 13.68 16.82 -18.21
C GLU A 94 13.25 15.36 -18.29
N TYR A 95 13.62 14.53 -17.30
CA TYR A 95 13.16 13.15 -17.19
C TYR A 95 11.63 13.07 -17.09
N GLN A 96 11.01 13.93 -16.28
CA GLN A 96 9.54 14.00 -16.16
C GLN A 96 8.89 14.41 -17.50
N LYS A 97 9.45 15.42 -18.18
CA LYS A 97 9.01 15.87 -19.51
C LYS A 97 9.20 14.78 -20.57
N ALA A 98 10.24 13.95 -20.46
CA ALA A 98 10.48 12.79 -21.30
C ALA A 98 9.48 11.66 -21.05
N VAL A 99 9.21 11.29 -19.79
CA VAL A 99 8.15 10.32 -19.40
C VAL A 99 6.79 10.74 -19.99
N GLN A 100 6.41 12.01 -19.86
CA GLN A 100 5.14 12.51 -20.39
C GLN A 100 5.09 12.52 -21.94
N LYS A 101 6.21 12.78 -22.62
CA LYS A 101 6.31 12.62 -24.09
C LYS A 101 6.25 11.15 -24.51
N ALA A 102 6.89 10.26 -23.75
CA ALA A 102 6.89 8.82 -23.98
C ALA A 102 5.49 8.21 -23.80
N LYS A 103 4.78 8.53 -22.71
CA LYS A 103 3.38 8.09 -22.48
C LYS A 103 2.48 8.40 -23.68
N ARG A 104 2.63 9.58 -24.29
CA ARG A 104 1.86 9.96 -25.49
C ARG A 104 2.26 9.19 -26.76
N LYS A 105 3.55 8.96 -27.02
CA LYS A 105 3.98 8.12 -28.16
C LYS A 105 3.56 6.65 -27.98
N LEU A 106 3.69 6.12 -26.77
CA LEU A 106 3.24 4.78 -26.39
C LEU A 106 1.73 4.61 -26.60
N ARG A 107 0.89 5.56 -26.17
CA ARG A 107 -0.57 5.51 -26.41
C ARG A 107 -0.93 5.41 -27.90
N GLY A 108 -0.12 5.97 -28.81
CA GLY A 108 -0.29 5.82 -30.25
C GLY A 108 -0.06 4.37 -30.70
N LEU A 109 1.17 3.87 -30.53
CA LEU A 109 1.56 2.50 -30.93
C LEU A 109 0.71 1.42 -30.25
N ILE A 110 0.38 1.61 -28.97
CA ILE A 110 -0.27 0.56 -28.17
C ILE A 110 -1.77 0.44 -28.50
N ALA A 111 -2.38 1.50 -29.06
CA ALA A 111 -3.72 1.43 -29.65
C ALA A 111 -3.76 0.60 -30.96
N GLU A 112 -2.62 0.30 -31.59
CA GLU A 112 -2.52 -0.60 -32.76
C GLU A 112 -2.54 -2.09 -32.32
N ASN A 113 -3.47 -2.43 -31.43
CA ASN A 113 -3.79 -3.78 -30.93
C ASN A 113 -2.66 -4.54 -30.22
N CYS A 114 -1.52 -3.90 -29.89
CA CYS A 114 -0.40 -4.56 -29.21
C CYS A 114 -0.44 -4.49 -27.66
N ALA A 115 -1.47 -3.86 -27.07
CA ALA A 115 -1.63 -3.72 -25.61
C ALA A 115 -1.40 -5.01 -24.79
N PRO A 116 -1.98 -6.18 -25.12
CA PRO A 116 -1.78 -7.39 -24.30
C PRO A 116 -0.31 -7.85 -24.29
N LEU A 117 0.42 -7.63 -25.38
CA LEU A 117 1.83 -7.98 -25.50
C LEU A 117 2.72 -7.02 -24.68
N MET A 118 2.36 -5.74 -24.60
CA MET A 118 3.08 -4.75 -23.78
C MET A 118 2.79 -4.92 -22.29
N LEU A 119 1.56 -5.29 -21.92
CA LEU A 119 1.23 -5.70 -20.55
C LEU A 119 2.02 -6.96 -20.15
N ARG A 120 2.10 -7.97 -21.03
CA ARG A 120 2.94 -9.15 -20.83
C ARG A 120 4.43 -8.78 -20.67
N LEU A 121 4.97 -7.89 -21.51
CA LEU A 121 6.37 -7.44 -21.39
C LEU A 121 6.65 -6.81 -20.01
N ALA A 122 5.73 -5.96 -19.52
CA ALA A 122 5.85 -5.33 -18.20
C ALA A 122 5.73 -6.36 -17.05
N TRP A 123 4.77 -7.30 -17.14
CA TRP A 123 4.61 -8.42 -16.19
C TRP A 123 5.88 -9.28 -16.13
N HIS A 124 6.37 -9.78 -17.26
CA HIS A 124 7.56 -10.64 -17.32
C HIS A 124 8.81 -9.91 -16.84
N SER A 125 8.94 -8.60 -17.12
CA SER A 125 10.06 -7.79 -16.62
C SER A 125 10.04 -7.63 -15.09
N ALA A 126 8.86 -7.59 -14.47
CA ALA A 126 8.70 -7.37 -13.03
C ALA A 126 8.69 -8.68 -12.22
N GLY A 127 8.06 -9.74 -12.75
CA GLY A 127 7.79 -10.99 -12.04
C GLY A 127 9.02 -11.85 -11.72
N THR A 128 10.21 -11.47 -12.19
CA THR A 128 11.48 -12.14 -11.89
C THR A 128 12.11 -11.71 -10.55
N PHE A 129 11.51 -10.75 -9.84
CA PHE A 129 12.04 -10.26 -8.57
C PHE A 129 11.94 -11.30 -7.45
N ASP A 130 13.04 -11.50 -6.72
CA ASP A 130 13.07 -12.30 -5.49
C ASP A 130 13.33 -11.41 -4.25
N VAL A 131 12.41 -11.45 -3.28
CA VAL A 131 12.52 -10.73 -2.00
C VAL A 131 13.65 -11.20 -1.12
N LYS A 132 14.19 -12.41 -1.30
CA LYS A 132 15.25 -12.96 -0.44
C LYS A 132 16.62 -12.42 -0.87
N THR A 133 16.95 -12.55 -2.15
CA THR A 133 18.23 -12.10 -2.74
C THR A 133 18.22 -10.67 -3.27
N LYS A 134 17.04 -10.04 -3.44
CA LYS A 134 16.83 -8.72 -4.08
C LYS A 134 17.29 -8.65 -5.55
N THR A 135 17.38 -9.80 -6.22
CA THR A 135 17.76 -9.92 -7.63
C THR A 135 16.54 -10.03 -8.55
N GLY A 136 16.73 -9.74 -9.85
CA GLY A 136 15.63 -9.64 -10.82
C GLY A 136 14.76 -8.41 -10.60
N GLY A 137 13.56 -8.41 -11.18
CA GLY A 137 12.60 -7.32 -11.13
C GLY A 137 12.72 -6.30 -12.27
N PRO A 138 11.89 -5.25 -12.28
CA PRO A 138 11.66 -4.36 -13.42
C PRO A 138 12.81 -3.36 -13.65
N PHE A 139 13.99 -3.88 -13.99
CA PHE A 139 15.24 -3.12 -14.15
C PHE A 139 15.80 -3.22 -15.57
N GLY A 140 14.92 -3.30 -16.57
CA GLY A 140 15.27 -3.16 -17.99
C GLY A 140 16.17 -4.24 -18.57
N THR A 141 16.30 -5.39 -17.90
CA THR A 141 17.12 -6.53 -18.33
C THR A 141 16.45 -7.34 -19.46
N MET A 142 15.12 -7.28 -19.58
CA MET A 142 14.31 -7.95 -20.60
C MET A 142 14.67 -7.59 -22.06
N LYS A 143 15.49 -6.54 -22.29
CA LYS A 143 16.06 -6.27 -23.63
C LYS A 143 17.22 -7.20 -24.02
N GLN A 144 17.80 -7.92 -23.06
CA GLN A 144 19.01 -8.70 -23.25
C GLN A 144 18.67 -10.06 -23.89
N PRO A 145 19.42 -10.52 -24.91
CA PRO A 145 19.17 -11.81 -25.57
C PRO A 145 19.09 -13.00 -24.62
N ALA A 146 19.86 -13.00 -23.52
CA ALA A 146 19.84 -14.05 -22.52
C ALA A 146 18.49 -14.17 -21.79
N GLU A 147 17.85 -13.05 -21.44
CA GLU A 147 16.53 -13.08 -20.78
C GLU A 147 15.41 -13.32 -21.78
N LEU A 148 15.52 -12.82 -23.01
CA LEU A 148 14.58 -13.13 -24.10
C LEU A 148 14.60 -14.60 -24.52
N ALA A 149 15.72 -15.30 -24.33
CA ALA A 149 15.87 -16.73 -24.61
C ALA A 149 15.20 -17.66 -23.58
N HIS A 150 14.79 -17.14 -22.41
CA HIS A 150 14.03 -17.93 -21.43
C HIS A 150 12.71 -18.42 -22.05
N ALA A 151 12.34 -19.68 -21.87
CA ALA A 151 11.17 -20.31 -22.49
C ALA A 151 9.86 -19.56 -22.18
N ALA A 152 9.69 -19.08 -20.94
CA ALA A 152 8.55 -18.28 -20.54
C ALA A 152 8.44 -16.92 -21.28
N ASN A 153 9.54 -16.41 -21.82
CA ASN A 153 9.63 -15.11 -22.50
C ASN A 153 9.47 -15.20 -24.03
N ASN A 154 9.22 -16.40 -24.58
CA ASN A 154 9.03 -16.63 -26.02
C ASN A 154 8.04 -15.62 -26.64
N GLY A 155 8.45 -14.96 -27.72
CA GLY A 155 7.71 -13.90 -28.42
C GLY A 155 7.73 -12.50 -27.78
N LEU A 156 8.51 -12.26 -26.71
CA LEU A 156 8.73 -10.91 -26.16
C LEU A 156 9.81 -10.12 -26.94
N ASP A 157 10.61 -10.78 -27.77
CA ASP A 157 11.50 -10.12 -28.73
C ASP A 157 10.72 -9.18 -29.67
N ILE A 158 9.49 -9.57 -30.03
CA ILE A 158 8.56 -8.78 -30.84
C ILE A 158 8.19 -7.50 -30.08
N ALA A 159 7.91 -7.61 -28.78
CA ALA A 159 7.54 -6.47 -27.94
C ALA A 159 8.70 -5.47 -27.81
N VAL A 160 9.91 -5.97 -27.53
CA VAL A 160 11.14 -5.15 -27.49
C VAL A 160 11.38 -4.45 -28.83
N ARG A 161 11.32 -5.20 -29.94
CA ARG A 161 11.54 -4.67 -31.31
C ARG A 161 10.50 -3.64 -31.75
N LEU A 162 9.23 -3.76 -31.30
CA LEU A 162 8.20 -2.74 -31.55
C LEU A 162 8.41 -1.47 -30.72
N LEU A 163 8.95 -1.61 -29.51
CA LEU A 163 9.20 -0.49 -28.59
C LEU A 163 10.48 0.29 -28.90
N GLU A 164 11.51 -0.35 -29.45
CA GLU A 164 12.83 0.23 -29.66
C GLU A 164 12.82 1.56 -30.45
N PRO A 165 12.12 1.70 -31.60
CA PRO A 165 12.09 2.95 -32.35
C PRO A 165 11.47 4.13 -31.57
N ILE A 166 10.63 3.85 -30.57
CA ILE A 166 10.14 4.89 -29.65
C ILE A 166 11.16 5.13 -28.53
N LYS A 167 11.82 4.09 -28.02
CA LYS A 167 12.84 4.18 -26.96
C LYS A 167 14.07 4.99 -27.39
N GLU A 168 14.49 4.88 -28.65
CA GLU A 168 15.59 5.65 -29.25
C GLU A 168 15.35 7.17 -29.18
N HIS A 169 14.09 7.61 -29.29
CA HIS A 169 13.71 9.02 -29.12
C HIS A 169 13.80 9.52 -27.66
N PHE A 170 14.04 8.62 -26.70
CA PHE A 170 14.11 8.91 -25.26
C PHE A 170 15.36 8.26 -24.63
N PRO A 171 16.58 8.70 -25.00
CA PRO A 171 17.82 8.16 -24.45
C PRO A 171 17.98 8.45 -22.94
N ILE A 172 17.36 9.54 -22.45
CA ILE A 172 17.35 9.90 -21.02
C ILE A 172 16.53 8.92 -20.15
N LEU A 173 15.56 8.19 -20.73
CA LEU A 173 14.77 7.19 -19.99
C LEU A 173 15.51 5.86 -19.93
N SER A 174 15.43 5.18 -18.79
CA SER A 174 15.85 3.78 -18.67
C SER A 174 14.88 2.86 -19.42
N TYR A 175 15.35 1.69 -19.84
CA TYR A 175 14.44 0.66 -20.36
C TYR A 175 13.50 0.15 -19.26
N ALA A 176 13.99 0.12 -18.02
CA ALA A 176 13.25 -0.20 -16.81
C ALA A 176 11.96 0.63 -16.66
N ASP A 177 12.07 1.96 -16.68
CA ASP A 177 10.89 2.85 -16.62
C ASP A 177 10.06 2.75 -17.91
N PHE A 178 10.70 2.64 -19.08
CA PHE A 178 10.00 2.65 -20.36
C PHE A 178 9.09 1.43 -20.55
N TYR A 179 9.53 0.23 -20.14
CA TYR A 179 8.72 -0.99 -20.22
C TYR A 179 7.57 -1.00 -19.20
N GLN A 180 7.79 -0.50 -17.98
CA GLN A 180 6.71 -0.38 -17.00
C GLN A 180 5.69 0.71 -17.40
N LEU A 181 6.15 1.81 -18.02
CA LEU A 181 5.26 2.81 -18.60
C LEU A 181 4.42 2.24 -19.77
N ALA A 182 5.01 1.37 -20.60
CA ALA A 182 4.27 0.67 -21.66
C ALA A 182 3.19 -0.27 -21.09
N GLY A 183 3.46 -0.97 -19.98
CA GLY A 183 2.48 -1.79 -19.26
C GLY A 183 1.31 -0.97 -18.68
N VAL A 184 1.60 0.15 -18.02
CA VAL A 184 0.58 1.09 -17.52
C VAL A 184 -0.27 1.65 -18.68
N VAL A 185 0.37 2.05 -19.78
CA VAL A 185 -0.34 2.55 -20.97
C VAL A 185 -1.21 1.47 -21.63
N ALA A 186 -0.80 0.20 -21.61
CA ALA A 186 -1.59 -0.90 -22.16
C ALA A 186 -2.92 -1.12 -21.43
N VAL A 187 -2.93 -0.99 -20.10
CA VAL A 187 -4.16 -1.03 -19.29
C VAL A 187 -5.01 0.23 -19.54
N GLU A 188 -4.39 1.40 -19.51
CA GLU A 188 -5.06 2.70 -19.71
C GLU A 188 -5.74 2.85 -21.08
N ILE A 189 -5.11 2.36 -22.16
CA ILE A 189 -5.64 2.52 -23.53
C ILE A 189 -6.74 1.51 -23.88
N THR A 190 -6.87 0.43 -23.11
CA THR A 190 -7.87 -0.64 -23.30
C THR A 190 -9.11 -0.48 -22.41
N GLY A 191 -9.21 0.63 -21.67
CA GLY A 191 -10.35 0.96 -20.80
C GLY A 191 -10.17 0.62 -19.32
N GLY A 192 -9.02 0.07 -18.93
CA GLY A 192 -8.70 -0.27 -17.56
C GLY A 192 -8.35 0.93 -16.69
N PRO A 193 -8.13 0.72 -15.38
CA PRO A 193 -7.93 1.80 -14.42
C PRO A 193 -6.61 2.55 -14.59
N GLU A 194 -6.57 3.83 -14.20
CA GLU A 194 -5.32 4.59 -14.17
C GLU A 194 -4.41 4.10 -13.02
N ILE A 195 -3.32 3.44 -13.40
CA ILE A 195 -2.28 2.98 -12.48
C ILE A 195 -1.25 4.11 -12.28
N PRO A 196 -0.97 4.54 -11.03
CA PRO A 196 0.07 5.53 -10.77
C PRO A 196 1.45 5.08 -11.26
N PHE A 197 2.15 5.95 -11.99
CA PHE A 197 3.51 5.67 -12.48
C PHE A 197 4.52 6.62 -11.83
N HIS A 198 5.46 6.04 -11.08
CA HIS A 198 6.59 6.78 -10.48
C HIS A 198 7.88 6.43 -11.24
N PRO A 199 8.61 7.41 -11.80
CA PRO A 199 9.87 7.18 -12.51
C PRO A 199 11.07 7.03 -11.57
N GLY A 200 12.21 6.67 -12.15
CA GLY A 200 13.52 6.55 -11.51
C GLY A 200 14.00 5.12 -11.29
N ARG A 201 13.52 4.13 -12.06
CA ARG A 201 14.17 2.81 -12.11
C ARG A 201 15.46 2.91 -12.92
N GLU A 202 16.53 2.32 -12.41
CA GLU A 202 17.80 2.18 -13.13
C GLU A 202 17.84 0.86 -13.92
N ASP A 203 18.57 0.84 -15.04
CA ASP A 203 18.79 -0.39 -15.79
C ASP A 203 19.90 -1.22 -15.15
N LYS A 204 19.62 -2.50 -14.84
CA LYS A 204 20.62 -3.42 -14.28
C LYS A 204 21.43 -4.11 -15.41
N PRO A 205 22.72 -4.42 -15.17
CA PRO A 205 23.61 -4.97 -16.21
C PRO A 205 23.39 -6.48 -16.47
N HIS A 206 22.84 -7.23 -15.52
CA HIS A 206 22.72 -8.68 -15.60
C HIS A 206 21.27 -9.14 -15.39
N PRO A 207 20.78 -10.10 -16.19
CA PRO A 207 19.43 -10.62 -16.06
C PRO A 207 19.29 -11.54 -14.83
N PRO A 208 18.06 -11.77 -14.35
CA PRO A 208 17.76 -12.85 -13.41
C PRO A 208 18.02 -14.22 -14.06
N PRO A 209 18.23 -15.29 -13.25
CA PRO A 209 18.17 -16.65 -13.76
C PRO A 209 16.74 -17.02 -14.21
N GLU A 210 16.65 -17.96 -15.14
CA GLU A 210 15.40 -18.57 -15.61
C GLU A 210 14.63 -19.28 -14.47
N GLY A 211 13.35 -19.61 -14.72
CA GLY A 211 12.53 -20.43 -13.82
C GLY A 211 11.78 -19.67 -12.73
N ARG A 212 11.90 -18.34 -12.68
CA ARG A 212 11.23 -17.48 -11.68
C ARG A 212 9.79 -17.08 -11.98
N LEU A 213 9.35 -17.24 -13.23
CA LEU A 213 7.99 -16.88 -13.67
C LEU A 213 7.04 -18.06 -13.44
N PRO A 214 5.72 -17.82 -13.26
CA PRO A 214 4.77 -18.89 -12.97
C PRO A 214 4.63 -19.86 -14.16
N ASN A 215 4.36 -21.12 -13.86
CA ASN A 215 4.09 -22.16 -14.85
C ASN A 215 2.58 -22.38 -14.93
N ALA A 216 2.03 -22.28 -16.14
CA ALA A 216 0.59 -22.36 -16.43
C ALA A 216 -0.06 -23.71 -16.06
N THR A 217 0.73 -24.78 -15.91
CA THR A 217 0.22 -26.13 -15.57
C THR A 217 0.07 -26.39 -14.07
N GLU A 218 0.52 -25.47 -13.20
CA GLU A 218 0.64 -25.70 -11.76
C GLU A 218 -0.56 -25.20 -10.94
N GLY A 219 -0.62 -25.63 -9.67
CA GLY A 219 -1.67 -25.26 -8.72
C GLY A 219 -1.40 -24.02 -7.86
N ALA A 220 -2.31 -23.78 -6.90
CA ALA A 220 -2.31 -22.60 -6.02
C ALA A 220 -1.03 -22.45 -5.19
N ASP A 221 -0.40 -23.55 -4.78
CA ASP A 221 0.87 -23.53 -4.03
C ASP A 221 2.03 -22.98 -4.87
N HIS A 222 2.04 -23.22 -6.19
CA HIS A 222 3.02 -22.60 -7.09
C HIS A 222 2.77 -21.10 -7.26
N LEU A 223 1.50 -20.69 -7.37
CA LEU A 223 1.14 -19.28 -7.38
C LEU A 223 1.61 -18.58 -6.10
N ARG A 224 1.39 -19.16 -4.91
CA ARG A 224 1.91 -18.62 -3.64
C ARG A 224 3.44 -18.67 -3.54
N GLN A 225 4.09 -19.70 -4.07
CA GLN A 225 5.55 -19.78 -4.12
C GLN A 225 6.15 -18.66 -4.98
N VAL A 226 5.57 -18.39 -6.14
CA VAL A 226 6.07 -17.38 -7.10
C VAL A 226 5.67 -15.95 -6.69
N PHE A 227 4.40 -15.70 -6.39
CA PHE A 227 3.93 -14.35 -6.06
C PHE A 227 4.18 -14.01 -4.58
N SER A 228 3.82 -14.87 -3.64
CA SER A 228 3.86 -14.56 -2.20
C SER A 228 5.24 -14.81 -1.57
N HIS A 229 5.92 -15.91 -1.91
CA HIS A 229 7.21 -16.27 -1.30
C HIS A 229 8.46 -15.78 -2.06
N GLN A 230 8.34 -15.52 -3.37
CA GLN A 230 9.40 -14.94 -4.19
C GLN A 230 9.16 -13.43 -4.44
N MET A 231 8.03 -13.00 -4.99
CA MET A 231 7.80 -11.55 -5.23
C MET A 231 7.40 -10.74 -3.97
N GLY A 232 6.82 -11.39 -2.96
CA GLY A 232 6.33 -10.72 -1.74
C GLY A 232 4.96 -10.03 -1.89
N LEU A 233 4.17 -10.48 -2.85
CA LEU A 233 2.78 -10.05 -3.08
C LEU A 233 1.80 -10.81 -2.16
N THR A 234 0.54 -10.41 -2.14
CA THR A 234 -0.52 -11.09 -1.35
C THR A 234 -1.44 -11.94 -2.21
N ASP A 235 -2.20 -12.84 -1.60
CA ASP A 235 -3.24 -13.63 -2.27
C ASP A 235 -4.30 -12.74 -2.99
N GLN A 236 -4.56 -11.52 -2.49
CA GLN A 236 -5.41 -10.55 -3.19
C GLN A 236 -4.75 -10.04 -4.48
N ASP A 237 -3.44 -9.79 -4.43
CA ASP A 237 -2.65 -9.36 -5.58
C ASP A 237 -2.53 -10.47 -6.64
N ILE A 238 -2.46 -11.75 -6.24
CA ILE A 238 -2.49 -12.91 -7.16
C ILE A 238 -3.76 -12.85 -8.00
N VAL A 239 -4.94 -12.91 -7.37
CA VAL A 239 -6.21 -13.01 -8.09
C VAL A 239 -6.50 -11.74 -8.89
N ALA A 240 -6.09 -10.57 -8.39
CA ALA A 240 -6.19 -9.33 -9.15
C ALA A 240 -5.31 -9.37 -10.41
N LEU A 241 -4.03 -9.72 -10.28
CA LEU A 241 -3.09 -9.74 -11.41
C LEU A 241 -3.43 -10.81 -12.45
N SER A 242 -3.99 -11.96 -12.04
CA SER A 242 -4.59 -12.94 -12.96
C SER A 242 -5.68 -12.34 -13.85
N GLY A 243 -6.43 -11.35 -13.35
CA GLY A 243 -7.37 -10.55 -14.16
C GLY A 243 -6.73 -9.82 -15.35
N GLY A 244 -5.40 -9.69 -15.40
CA GLY A 244 -4.68 -9.21 -16.59
C GLY A 244 -4.88 -10.12 -17.83
N HIS A 245 -5.25 -11.39 -17.65
CA HIS A 245 -5.66 -12.30 -18.72
C HIS A 245 -6.98 -11.90 -19.39
N THR A 246 -7.72 -10.90 -18.87
CA THR A 246 -8.86 -10.31 -19.59
C THR A 246 -8.43 -9.73 -20.96
N LEU A 247 -7.15 -9.35 -21.08
CA LEU A 247 -6.49 -8.95 -22.32
C LEU A 247 -5.72 -10.10 -22.98
N GLY A 248 -5.86 -10.20 -24.29
CA GLY A 248 -5.01 -11.01 -25.16
C GLY A 248 -5.40 -12.48 -25.25
N ARG A 249 -4.40 -13.31 -25.59
CA ARG A 249 -4.54 -14.74 -25.88
C ARG A 249 -3.23 -15.48 -25.71
N CYS A 250 -3.28 -16.76 -25.37
CA CYS A 250 -2.15 -17.65 -25.66
C CYS A 250 -2.05 -17.90 -27.17
N HIS A 251 -0.84 -18.28 -27.58
CA HIS A 251 -0.50 -18.59 -28.97
C HIS A 251 0.31 -19.89 -28.97
N LYS A 252 -0.08 -20.87 -29.78
CA LYS A 252 0.44 -22.24 -29.72
C LYS A 252 1.96 -22.32 -29.91
N GLU A 253 2.54 -21.45 -30.75
CA GLU A 253 3.99 -21.36 -31.00
C GLU A 253 4.79 -20.76 -29.84
N ARG A 254 4.13 -20.14 -28.85
CA ARG A 254 4.78 -19.46 -27.71
C ARG A 254 4.72 -20.27 -26.43
N SER A 255 3.52 -20.74 -26.08
CA SER A 255 3.23 -21.39 -24.79
C SER A 255 2.61 -22.78 -24.91
N GLY A 256 2.39 -23.30 -26.13
CA GLY A 256 1.65 -24.55 -26.37
C GLY A 256 0.13 -24.43 -26.23
N PHE A 257 -0.36 -23.54 -25.36
CA PHE A 257 -1.76 -23.12 -25.26
C PHE A 257 -2.18 -22.17 -26.38
N GLU A 258 -3.47 -22.09 -26.67
CA GLU A 258 -4.05 -21.29 -27.75
C GLU A 258 -5.41 -20.70 -27.33
N GLY A 259 -5.76 -19.51 -27.84
CA GLY A 259 -7.05 -18.87 -27.62
C GLY A 259 -7.06 -17.75 -26.56
N PRO A 260 -8.04 -16.82 -26.63
CA PRO A 260 -8.25 -15.77 -25.64
C PRO A 260 -9.04 -16.27 -24.42
N TRP A 261 -8.89 -15.61 -23.27
CA TRP A 261 -9.75 -15.89 -22.10
C TRP A 261 -11.13 -15.22 -22.18
N THR A 262 -11.24 -14.16 -22.98
CA THR A 262 -12.45 -13.33 -23.12
C THR A 262 -12.87 -13.21 -24.58
N THR A 263 -14.14 -12.88 -24.80
CA THR A 263 -14.68 -12.58 -26.13
C THR A 263 -14.16 -11.27 -26.72
N ASN A 264 -13.71 -10.35 -25.86
CA ASN A 264 -13.21 -9.01 -26.22
C ASN A 264 -11.74 -8.81 -25.75
N PRO A 265 -10.74 -9.54 -26.29
CA PRO A 265 -9.36 -9.59 -25.77
C PRO A 265 -8.53 -8.29 -25.94
N LEU A 266 -9.17 -7.16 -26.20
CA LEU A 266 -8.60 -5.81 -26.29
C LEU A 266 -9.35 -4.79 -25.41
N ILE A 267 -10.31 -5.24 -24.60
CA ILE A 267 -11.02 -4.45 -23.60
C ILE A 267 -10.56 -4.91 -22.22
N PHE A 268 -10.12 -4.00 -21.37
CA PHE A 268 -9.78 -4.32 -19.99
C PHE A 268 -11.01 -4.12 -19.10
N ASP A 269 -11.72 -5.23 -18.85
CA ASP A 269 -12.92 -5.32 -18.01
C ASP A 269 -12.79 -6.51 -17.02
N ASN A 270 -13.81 -6.74 -16.19
CA ASN A 270 -13.84 -7.91 -15.30
C ASN A 270 -14.30 -9.24 -15.97
N SER A 271 -14.38 -9.32 -17.30
CA SER A 271 -14.93 -10.48 -18.01
C SER A 271 -14.13 -11.75 -17.80
N TYR A 272 -12.81 -11.68 -17.60
CA TYR A 272 -12.00 -12.85 -17.18
C TYR A 272 -12.62 -13.64 -16.02
N PHE A 273 -13.07 -12.96 -14.96
CA PHE A 273 -13.65 -13.63 -13.78
C PHE A 273 -15.08 -14.15 -14.04
N LYS A 274 -15.86 -13.44 -14.87
CA LYS A 274 -17.20 -13.87 -15.31
C LYS A 274 -17.09 -15.16 -16.14
N GLU A 275 -16.21 -15.18 -17.13
CA GLU A 275 -15.95 -16.34 -17.99
C GLU A 275 -15.45 -17.54 -17.18
N LEU A 276 -14.47 -17.32 -16.29
CA LEU A 276 -13.95 -18.34 -15.38
C LEU A 276 -15.04 -18.98 -14.52
N LEU A 277 -15.94 -18.19 -13.91
CA LEU A 277 -17.06 -18.72 -13.11
C LEU A 277 -18.11 -19.49 -13.92
N THR A 278 -18.24 -19.22 -15.22
CA THR A 278 -19.19 -19.93 -16.09
C THR A 278 -18.68 -21.27 -16.65
N GLY A 279 -17.44 -21.66 -16.34
CA GLY A 279 -16.83 -22.89 -16.85
C GLY A 279 -16.31 -22.75 -18.30
N GLU A 280 -15.85 -23.87 -18.87
CA GLU A 280 -15.23 -23.89 -20.19
C GLU A 280 -16.24 -23.69 -21.32
N LYS A 281 -15.84 -22.94 -22.36
CA LYS A 281 -16.66 -22.63 -23.53
C LYS A 281 -15.81 -22.77 -24.80
N ASP A 282 -16.41 -23.27 -25.87
CA ASP A 282 -15.73 -23.40 -27.16
C ASP A 282 -15.19 -22.04 -27.65
N GLY A 283 -13.89 -22.00 -27.96
CA GLY A 283 -13.20 -20.80 -28.42
C GLY A 283 -12.60 -19.91 -27.32
N LEU A 284 -12.83 -20.20 -26.03
CA LEU A 284 -12.19 -19.51 -24.90
C LEU A 284 -11.22 -20.42 -24.14
N LEU A 285 -10.20 -19.81 -23.53
CA LEU A 285 -9.12 -20.45 -22.80
C LEU A 285 -9.30 -20.33 -21.28
N GLN A 286 -8.99 -21.41 -20.56
CA GLN A 286 -8.73 -21.40 -19.13
C GLN A 286 -7.53 -22.30 -18.83
N LEU A 287 -6.41 -21.72 -18.38
CA LEU A 287 -5.23 -22.47 -17.94
C LEU A 287 -5.50 -23.18 -16.62
N PRO A 288 -4.77 -24.26 -16.28
CA PRO A 288 -4.80 -24.84 -14.93
C PRO A 288 -4.58 -23.81 -13.81
N THR A 289 -3.68 -22.83 -14.01
CA THR A 289 -3.48 -21.71 -13.07
C THR A 289 -4.66 -20.73 -12.97
N ASP A 290 -5.52 -20.62 -13.99
CA ASP A 290 -6.77 -19.85 -13.88
C ASP A 290 -7.82 -20.66 -13.11
N LYS A 291 -7.98 -21.95 -13.49
CA LYS A 291 -8.96 -22.87 -12.88
C LYS A 291 -8.72 -23.07 -11.38
N VAL A 292 -7.48 -23.09 -10.92
CA VAL A 292 -7.17 -23.31 -9.49
C VAL A 292 -7.64 -22.14 -8.58
N LEU A 293 -7.89 -20.95 -9.15
CA LEU A 293 -8.49 -19.83 -8.43
C LEU A 293 -9.95 -20.12 -8.00
N LEU A 294 -10.63 -21.08 -8.64
CA LEU A 294 -11.99 -21.49 -8.30
C LEU A 294 -12.06 -22.50 -7.15
N SER A 295 -10.98 -23.25 -6.91
CA SER A 295 -10.90 -24.33 -5.91
C SER A 295 -10.21 -23.92 -4.61
N ASP A 296 -9.35 -22.90 -4.65
CA ASP A 296 -8.64 -22.43 -3.46
C ASP A 296 -9.56 -21.58 -2.54
N PRO A 297 -9.60 -21.83 -1.22
CA PRO A 297 -10.54 -21.18 -0.31
C PRO A 297 -10.26 -19.71 -0.04
N VAL A 298 -9.09 -19.18 -0.42
CA VAL A 298 -8.74 -17.75 -0.31
C VAL A 298 -8.92 -17.06 -1.66
N PHE A 299 -8.54 -17.70 -2.76
CA PHE A 299 -8.71 -17.13 -4.10
C PHE A 299 -10.17 -17.09 -4.55
N ARG A 300 -10.98 -18.12 -4.25
CA ARG A 300 -12.34 -18.22 -4.76
C ARG A 300 -13.24 -17.03 -4.36
N PRO A 301 -13.30 -16.59 -3.09
CA PRO A 301 -14.06 -15.39 -2.71
C PRO A 301 -13.61 -14.09 -3.42
N LEU A 302 -12.36 -14.02 -3.88
CA LEU A 302 -11.85 -12.89 -4.65
C LEU A 302 -12.31 -12.95 -6.11
N VAL A 303 -12.35 -14.15 -6.71
CA VAL A 303 -12.95 -14.35 -8.05
C VAL A 303 -14.44 -13.97 -8.02
N ASP A 304 -15.20 -14.43 -7.02
CA ASP A 304 -16.61 -14.07 -6.84
C ASP A 304 -16.79 -12.55 -6.67
N LYS A 305 -15.95 -11.90 -5.84
CA LYS A 305 -15.92 -10.44 -5.65
C LYS A 305 -15.70 -9.69 -6.97
N TYR A 306 -14.66 -10.08 -7.72
CA TYR A 306 -14.26 -9.37 -8.92
C TYR A 306 -15.24 -9.56 -10.09
N ALA A 307 -15.83 -10.75 -10.25
CA ALA A 307 -16.88 -10.97 -11.24
C ALA A 307 -18.15 -10.16 -10.94
N ALA A 308 -18.50 -10.02 -9.66
CA ALA A 308 -19.68 -9.27 -9.21
C ALA A 308 -19.50 -7.74 -9.24
N GLY A 309 -18.27 -7.23 -9.11
CA GLY A 309 -18.00 -5.78 -9.03
C GLY A 309 -16.71 -5.36 -9.73
N GLU A 310 -16.84 -4.72 -10.90
CA GLU A 310 -15.72 -4.24 -11.70
C GLU A 310 -14.90 -3.14 -11.01
N ASP A 311 -15.56 -2.17 -10.35
CA ASP A 311 -14.87 -1.14 -9.54
C ASP A 311 -13.96 -1.76 -8.46
N ALA A 312 -14.39 -2.89 -7.88
CA ALA A 312 -13.66 -3.61 -6.84
C ALA A 312 -12.49 -4.42 -7.42
N PHE A 313 -12.61 -4.91 -8.66
CA PHE A 313 -11.49 -5.45 -9.42
C PHE A 313 -10.48 -4.35 -9.79
N PHE A 314 -10.94 -3.24 -10.35
CA PHE A 314 -10.09 -2.14 -10.81
C PHE A 314 -9.30 -1.49 -9.66
N ALA A 315 -9.91 -1.31 -8.49
CA ALA A 315 -9.22 -0.80 -7.30
C ALA A 315 -8.08 -1.71 -6.86
N ASP A 316 -8.33 -3.02 -6.73
CA ASP A 316 -7.33 -3.99 -6.29
C ASP A 316 -6.28 -4.27 -7.37
N TYR A 317 -6.66 -4.25 -8.65
CA TYR A 317 -5.74 -4.36 -9.78
C TYR A 317 -4.75 -3.19 -9.82
N THR A 318 -5.22 -1.96 -9.61
CA THR A 318 -4.34 -0.79 -9.50
C THR A 318 -3.37 -0.91 -8.33
N GLU A 319 -3.79 -1.39 -7.16
CA GLU A 319 -2.85 -1.63 -6.05
C GLU A 319 -1.84 -2.74 -6.38
N ALA A 320 -2.29 -3.84 -6.98
CA ALA A 320 -1.45 -4.99 -7.30
C ALA A 320 -0.43 -4.69 -8.42
N HIS A 321 -0.85 -4.01 -9.49
CA HIS A 321 0.02 -3.57 -10.59
C HIS A 321 1.03 -2.50 -10.10
N LEU A 322 0.63 -1.62 -9.18
CA LEU A 322 1.53 -0.65 -8.54
C LEU A 322 2.55 -1.33 -7.60
N LYS A 323 2.20 -2.43 -6.91
CA LYS A 323 3.17 -3.24 -6.15
C LYS A 323 4.16 -3.92 -7.11
N LEU A 324 3.64 -4.61 -8.13
CA LEU A 324 4.39 -5.35 -9.14
C LEU A 324 5.43 -4.47 -9.86
N SER A 325 4.98 -3.36 -10.46
CA SER A 325 5.83 -2.48 -11.26
C SER A 325 6.92 -1.77 -10.45
N GLU A 326 6.84 -1.83 -9.11
CA GLU A 326 7.78 -1.24 -8.17
C GLU A 326 8.54 -2.28 -7.32
N LEU A 327 8.48 -3.57 -7.69
CA LEU A 327 9.23 -4.62 -7.01
C LEU A 327 10.73 -4.31 -7.02
N GLY A 328 11.35 -4.38 -5.84
CA GLY A 328 12.77 -4.08 -5.64
C GLY A 328 13.17 -2.61 -5.68
N ILE A 329 12.24 -1.65 -5.85
CA ILE A 329 12.57 -0.23 -5.74
C ILE A 329 12.91 0.11 -4.27
N HIS A 330 14.10 0.68 -4.05
CA HIS A 330 14.60 0.99 -2.71
C HIS A 330 14.05 2.31 -2.17
N PHE A 331 12.84 2.26 -1.61
CA PHE A 331 12.27 3.38 -0.87
C PHE A 331 13.10 3.71 0.37
N HIS A 332 13.73 4.89 0.37
CA HIS A 332 14.36 5.41 1.58
C HIS A 332 13.30 5.68 2.64
N ALA A 333 13.30 4.91 3.72
CA ALA A 333 12.32 5.05 4.80
C ALA A 333 12.57 6.32 5.61
N ILE A 334 12.11 7.48 5.10
CA ILE A 334 12.09 8.73 5.85
C ILE A 334 11.12 8.55 7.01
N CYS A 335 11.66 8.18 8.17
CA CYS A 335 10.96 8.23 9.43
C CYS A 335 10.73 9.71 9.76
N THR A 336 9.54 10.24 9.47
CA THR A 336 9.25 11.69 9.42
C THR A 336 9.19 12.37 10.79
N TRP A 337 10.29 12.34 11.54
CA TRP A 337 10.57 13.25 12.64
C TRP A 337 10.93 14.65 12.11
N ARG A 338 10.05 15.23 11.28
CA ARG A 338 10.19 16.63 10.85
C ARG A 338 9.74 17.55 11.98
N LEU A 339 10.58 17.64 13.00
CA LEU A 339 10.51 18.61 14.10
C LEU A 339 10.25 20.00 13.51
N ARG A 340 9.05 20.55 13.74
CA ARG A 340 8.70 21.94 13.43
C ARG A 340 9.37 22.90 14.40
N ILE A 341 10.70 22.98 14.33
CA ILE A 341 11.45 24.12 14.88
C ILE A 341 11.38 25.20 13.80
N THR A 342 10.36 26.04 13.88
CA THR A 342 10.11 27.12 12.91
C THR A 342 10.06 28.46 13.64
N PHE A 343 11.22 29.13 13.69
CA PHE A 343 11.43 30.54 14.01
C PHE A 343 10.43 31.23 14.98
N LEU A 344 10.76 31.18 16.28
CA LEU A 344 10.35 32.21 17.25
C LEU A 344 11.54 33.11 17.60
N TYR A 345 12.03 33.87 16.61
CA TYR A 345 13.13 34.83 16.80
C TYR A 345 12.90 36.17 16.06
N ALA A 346 11.67 36.70 16.13
CA ALA A 346 11.31 37.96 15.46
C ALA A 346 10.15 38.74 16.11
N ARG A 347 10.20 39.04 17.42
CA ARG A 347 9.51 40.19 18.07
C ARG A 347 9.78 40.32 19.58
N LYS A 348 10.89 40.96 19.97
CA LYS A 348 10.97 41.71 21.25
C LYS A 348 12.10 42.75 21.30
N LYS A 349 12.00 43.77 20.44
CA LYS A 349 12.49 45.13 20.69
C LYS A 349 11.34 46.10 20.39
N ASN A 350 11.41 47.30 20.97
CA ASN A 350 10.38 48.36 20.94
C ASN A 350 9.14 48.05 21.79
N ALA A 351 9.33 48.03 23.10
CA ALA A 351 8.33 48.42 24.11
C ALA A 351 9.10 48.88 25.35
N ASN A 352 8.95 50.16 25.71
CA ASN A 352 9.84 50.95 26.58
C ASN A 352 11.25 51.13 26.01
#